data_AF-A0A1H2E324-F1
#
_entry.id   AF-A0A1H2E324-F1
#
_cell.length_a   1.000
_cell.length_b   1.000
_cell.length_c   1.000
_cell.angle_alpha   90.00
_cell.angle_beta   90.00
_cell.angle_gamma   90.00
#
_symmetry.space_group_name_H-M   'P 1'
#
loop_
_entity.id
_entity.type
_entity.pdbx_description
1 polymer ?
#
loop_
_entity_poly.entity_id
_entity_poly.type
_entity_poly.pdbx_seq_one_letter_code
_entity_poly.pdbx_strand_id
1 'polypeptide(L)'
;MIVGNLKPLEEITASIEDYKNIFVLGCGGCVSVCLTGGDRQAHELATDLDHIRHYKNGKPKFCVHTVERQCEPDWLKEYLTIPENTDAVLSLACGAGVQTMASVFESLPVIPAINTTFMGSNVEPGVWQEMCQGCGDCMLGHTGGICPISRCAKTLFNGPCGGSSNGSCEVNKDTPCAWAMIYYKLKATDQLHYLMKVREPKNWQPAGSAGPRKLVRPFNKPL
;
A
#
# COMPACT_ATOMS: atom_id res chain seq x y z
N MET A 1 -0.62 -6.61 1.12
CA MET A 1 -1.56 -5.61 0.56
C MET A 1 -0.98 -4.23 0.79
N ILE A 2 -1.14 -3.31 -0.15
CA ILE A 2 -0.82 -1.89 0.04
C ILE A 2 -2.04 -1.19 0.65
N VAL A 3 -1.84 -0.51 1.78
CA VAL A 3 -2.85 0.32 2.44
C VAL A 3 -2.73 1.73 1.89
N GLY A 4 -3.87 2.37 1.66
CA GLY A 4 -3.95 3.77 1.32
C GLY A 4 -5.09 4.45 2.07
N ASN A 5 -5.03 5.77 2.13
CA ASN A 5 -6.08 6.61 2.70
C ASN A 5 -6.46 7.68 1.68
N LEU A 6 -7.75 8.02 1.64
CA LEU A 6 -8.23 9.09 0.77
C LEU A 6 -7.55 10.39 1.17
N LYS A 7 -7.11 11.17 0.17
CA LYS A 7 -6.63 12.53 0.43
C LYS A 7 -7.80 13.40 0.91
N PRO A 8 -7.53 14.48 1.66
CA PRO A 8 -8.56 15.47 1.97
C PRO A 8 -9.31 15.90 0.72
N LEU A 9 -10.63 16.04 0.81
CA LEU A 9 -11.47 16.35 -0.36
C LEU A 9 -11.08 17.69 -0.99
N GLU A 10 -10.64 18.65 -0.18
CA GLU A 10 -10.15 19.96 -0.61
C GLU A 10 -8.86 19.84 -1.44
N GLU A 11 -7.95 18.93 -1.06
CA GLU A 11 -6.73 18.66 -1.82
C GLU A 11 -7.06 18.03 -3.18
N ILE A 12 -7.99 17.07 -3.20
CA ILE A 12 -8.46 16.44 -4.43
C ILE A 12 -9.13 17.47 -5.34
N THR A 13 -10.05 18.28 -4.78
CA THR A 13 -10.76 19.34 -5.52
C THR A 13 -9.78 20.32 -6.15
N ALA A 14 -8.83 20.85 -5.37
CA ALA A 14 -7.82 21.78 -5.87
C ALA A 14 -6.93 21.14 -6.95
N SER A 15 -6.62 19.84 -6.85
CA SER A 15 -5.82 19.15 -7.86
C SER A 15 -6.53 18.96 -9.20
N ILE A 16 -7.86 19.07 -9.23
CA ILE A 16 -8.66 18.77 -10.42
C ILE A 16 -9.49 19.95 -10.94
N GLU A 17 -9.46 21.12 -10.30
CA GLU A 17 -10.36 22.24 -10.58
C GLU A 17 -10.18 22.86 -11.98
N ASP A 18 -9.01 22.71 -12.59
CA ASP A 18 -8.70 23.25 -13.92
C ASP A 18 -9.12 22.32 -15.08
N TYR A 19 -9.62 21.10 -14.79
CA TYR A 19 -10.04 20.13 -15.80
C TYR A 19 -11.56 20.10 -15.96
N LYS A 20 -12.07 19.81 -17.18
CA LYS A 20 -13.51 19.82 -17.46
C LYS A 20 -14.11 18.42 -17.41
N ASN A 21 -13.42 17.42 -17.92
CA ASN A 21 -13.88 16.03 -17.94
C ASN A 21 -12.87 15.15 -17.21
N ILE A 22 -13.28 14.60 -16.07
CA ILE A 22 -12.43 13.80 -15.20
C ILE A 22 -12.90 12.36 -15.24
N PHE A 23 -11.96 11.46 -15.51
CA PHE A 23 -12.18 10.04 -15.44
C PHE A 23 -11.73 9.51 -14.07
N VAL A 24 -12.69 9.22 -13.20
CA VAL A 24 -12.46 8.68 -11.86
C VAL A 24 -12.25 7.18 -12.00
N LEU A 25 -11.03 6.71 -11.72
CA LEU A 25 -10.66 5.32 -11.93
C LEU A 25 -10.37 4.61 -10.60
N GLY A 26 -11.24 3.67 -10.24
CA GLY A 26 -11.06 2.75 -9.13
C GLY A 26 -9.96 1.72 -9.42
N CYS A 27 -9.18 1.35 -8.40
CA CYS A 27 -8.24 0.23 -8.45
C CYS A 27 -8.76 -0.91 -7.57
N GLY A 28 -9.21 -2.00 -8.18
CA GLY A 28 -9.87 -3.16 -7.55
C GLY A 28 -8.98 -4.04 -6.66
N GLY A 29 -7.66 -3.83 -6.69
CA GLY A 29 -6.69 -4.65 -5.98
C GLY A 29 -6.49 -4.29 -4.52
N CYS A 30 -5.24 -4.01 -4.14
CA CYS A 30 -4.84 -3.88 -2.73
C CYS A 30 -5.64 -2.82 -1.94
N VAL A 31 -5.88 -1.66 -2.54
CA VAL A 31 -6.48 -0.51 -1.85
C VAL A 31 -8.01 -0.60 -1.76
N SER A 32 -8.65 -1.50 -2.52
CA SER A 32 -10.07 -1.84 -2.30
C SER A 32 -10.30 -2.56 -0.98
N VAL A 33 -9.34 -3.38 -0.56
CA VAL A 33 -9.43 -4.10 0.72
C VAL A 33 -9.34 -3.15 1.91
N CYS A 34 -8.75 -1.95 1.74
CA CYS A 34 -8.80 -0.88 2.74
C CYS A 34 -9.94 0.13 2.55
N LEU A 35 -10.93 -0.21 1.72
CA LEU A 35 -12.10 0.63 1.44
C LEU A 35 -11.73 2.04 0.96
N THR A 36 -10.64 2.15 0.19
CA THR A 36 -10.14 3.43 -0.34
C THR A 36 -9.97 3.43 -1.86
N GLY A 37 -10.03 2.27 -2.49
CA GLY A 37 -10.12 2.13 -3.94
C GLY A 37 -11.22 1.14 -4.33
N GLY A 38 -11.30 0.79 -5.61
CA GLY A 38 -12.36 -0.06 -6.14
C GLY A 38 -13.62 0.70 -6.51
N ASP A 39 -14.63 -0.04 -6.94
CA ASP A 39 -15.79 0.50 -7.63
C ASP A 39 -16.68 1.37 -6.75
N ARG A 40 -17.02 0.87 -5.56
CA ARG A 40 -17.84 1.60 -4.60
C ARG A 40 -17.19 2.93 -4.22
N GLN A 41 -15.91 2.90 -3.83
CA GLN A 41 -15.18 4.10 -3.43
C GLN A 41 -15.01 5.10 -4.56
N ALA A 42 -14.84 4.64 -5.81
CA ALA A 42 -14.75 5.53 -6.97
C ALA A 42 -16.08 6.27 -7.20
N HIS A 43 -17.22 5.57 -7.09
CA HIS A 43 -18.55 6.19 -7.21
C HIS A 43 -18.87 7.12 -6.03
N GLU A 44 -18.54 6.73 -4.79
CA GLU A 44 -18.69 7.58 -3.60
C GLU A 44 -17.89 8.88 -3.76
N LEU A 45 -16.60 8.78 -4.13
CA LEU A 45 -15.75 9.95 -4.35
C LEU A 45 -16.27 10.84 -5.49
N ALA A 46 -16.68 10.26 -6.62
CA ALA A 46 -17.26 11.04 -7.71
C ALA A 46 -18.52 11.78 -7.27
N THR A 47 -19.37 11.14 -6.45
CA THR A 47 -20.57 11.77 -5.88
C THR A 47 -20.21 12.95 -4.97
N ASP A 48 -19.25 12.76 -4.06
CA ASP A 48 -18.80 13.81 -3.14
C ASP A 48 -18.17 15.00 -3.90
N LEU A 49 -17.44 14.73 -4.98
CA LEU A 49 -16.83 15.75 -5.83
C LEU A 49 -17.86 16.45 -6.74
N ASP A 50 -19.05 15.88 -6.98
CA ASP A 50 -20.03 16.41 -7.93
C ASP A 50 -20.89 17.58 -7.38
N HIS A 51 -20.47 18.17 -6.26
CA HIS A 51 -21.13 19.34 -5.69
C HIS A 51 -20.48 20.66 -6.15
N ILE A 52 -21.30 21.55 -6.74
CA ILE A 52 -20.84 22.85 -7.28
C ILE A 52 -20.11 23.72 -6.26
N ARG A 53 -20.42 23.57 -4.96
CA ARG A 53 -19.80 24.33 -3.85
C ARG A 53 -18.28 24.14 -3.76
N HIS A 54 -17.75 23.07 -4.33
CA HIS A 54 -16.31 22.79 -4.33
C HIS A 54 -15.55 23.66 -5.34
N TYR A 55 -16.24 24.23 -6.34
CA TYR A 55 -15.58 24.90 -7.48
C TYR A 55 -16.06 26.34 -7.64
N LYS A 56 -15.12 27.26 -7.82
CA LYS A 56 -15.43 28.68 -8.09
C LYS A 56 -15.79 28.93 -9.55
N ASN A 57 -15.21 28.16 -10.47
CA ASN A 57 -15.25 28.42 -11.92
C ASN A 57 -15.95 27.28 -12.71
N GLY A 58 -17.04 26.74 -12.16
CA GLY A 58 -17.78 25.62 -12.75
C GLY A 58 -17.20 24.26 -12.35
N LYS A 59 -18.09 23.26 -12.26
CA LYS A 59 -17.69 21.90 -11.83
C LYS A 59 -17.22 21.05 -13.02
N PRO A 60 -16.22 20.17 -12.82
CA PRO A 60 -15.91 19.12 -13.78
C PRO A 60 -17.08 18.15 -13.94
N LYS A 61 -17.11 17.45 -15.08
CA LYS A 61 -17.94 16.26 -15.29
C LYS A 61 -17.14 15.03 -14.93
N PHE A 62 -17.77 14.11 -14.20
CA PHE A 62 -17.14 12.87 -13.77
C PHE A 62 -17.68 11.68 -14.58
N CYS A 63 -16.78 10.85 -15.07
CA CYS A 63 -17.08 9.51 -15.55
C CYS A 63 -16.34 8.51 -14.65
N VAL A 64 -17.01 7.46 -14.22
CA VAL A 64 -16.45 6.50 -13.26
C VAL A 64 -16.24 5.15 -13.91
N HIS A 65 -15.10 4.53 -13.65
CA HIS A 65 -14.82 3.15 -14.01
C HIS A 65 -13.88 2.51 -12.99
N THR A 66 -13.71 1.19 -13.06
CA THR A 66 -12.79 0.46 -12.19
C THR A 66 -12.08 -0.62 -12.98
N VAL A 67 -10.77 -0.76 -12.75
CA VAL A 67 -9.98 -1.90 -13.23
C VAL A 67 -9.38 -2.64 -12.06
N GLU A 68 -9.14 -3.94 -12.23
CA GLU A 68 -8.58 -4.80 -11.19
C GLU A 68 -7.20 -4.29 -10.72
N ARG A 69 -6.32 -3.94 -11.67
CA ARG A 69 -4.96 -3.46 -11.37
C ARG A 69 -4.56 -2.30 -12.27
N GLN A 70 -4.36 -1.14 -11.66
CA GLN A 70 -3.75 0.02 -12.32
C GLN A 70 -2.22 -0.06 -12.37
N CYS A 71 -1.60 -0.99 -11.64
CA CYS A 71 -0.16 -1.22 -11.64
C CYS A 71 0.28 -2.36 -12.59
N GLU A 72 -0.60 -2.79 -13.50
CA GLU A 72 -0.32 -3.84 -14.48
C GLU A 72 -0.43 -3.24 -15.90
N PRO A 73 0.69 -2.91 -16.57
CA PRO A 73 0.68 -2.20 -17.84
C PRO A 73 -0.09 -2.92 -18.95
N ASP A 74 0.05 -4.25 -19.04
CA ASP A 74 -0.59 -5.03 -20.10
C ASP A 74 -2.11 -5.04 -19.91
N TRP A 75 -2.57 -5.12 -18.66
CA TRP A 75 -3.98 -5.02 -18.32
C TRP A 75 -4.59 -3.68 -18.74
N LEU A 76 -3.86 -2.58 -18.51
CA LEU A 76 -4.32 -1.25 -18.89
C LEU A 76 -4.43 -1.09 -20.40
N LYS A 77 -3.44 -1.58 -21.16
CA LYS A 77 -3.42 -1.45 -22.62
C LYS A 77 -4.49 -2.29 -23.30
N GLU A 78 -4.78 -3.47 -22.75
CA GLU A 78 -5.73 -4.41 -23.36
C GLU A 78 -7.18 -4.15 -22.94
N TYR A 79 -7.41 -3.71 -21.70
CA TYR A 79 -8.76 -3.72 -21.12
C TYR A 79 -9.28 -2.37 -20.64
N LEU A 80 -8.45 -1.31 -20.59
CA LEU A 80 -8.91 0.02 -20.20
C LEU A 80 -9.11 0.91 -21.42
N THR A 81 -10.37 1.23 -21.71
CA THR A 81 -10.72 2.28 -22.68
C THR A 81 -10.95 3.59 -21.94
N ILE A 82 -10.14 4.61 -22.25
CA ILE A 82 -10.35 5.97 -21.75
C ILE A 82 -11.48 6.62 -22.57
N PRO A 83 -12.51 7.20 -21.93
CA PRO A 83 -13.55 7.94 -22.64
C PRO A 83 -12.98 9.08 -23.49
N GLU A 84 -13.56 9.31 -24.67
CA GLU A 84 -13.19 10.45 -25.51
C GLU A 84 -13.36 11.78 -24.75
N ASN A 85 -12.46 12.73 -24.99
CA ASN A 85 -12.42 14.05 -24.34
C ASN A 85 -12.17 14.02 -22.82
N THR A 86 -11.59 12.95 -22.29
CA THR A 86 -11.06 12.94 -20.91
C THR A 86 -9.86 13.90 -20.82
N ASP A 87 -9.92 14.86 -19.89
CA ASP A 87 -8.84 15.83 -19.67
C ASP A 87 -7.83 15.33 -18.62
N ALA A 88 -8.30 14.55 -17.63
CA ALA A 88 -7.45 13.96 -16.60
C ALA A 88 -8.08 12.68 -15.99
N VAL A 89 -7.23 11.80 -15.47
CA VAL A 89 -7.64 10.64 -14.67
C VAL A 89 -7.44 10.93 -13.19
N LEU A 90 -8.50 10.81 -12.40
CA LEU A 90 -8.41 10.80 -10.93
C LEU A 90 -8.32 9.34 -10.46
N SER A 91 -7.11 8.91 -10.12
CA SER A 91 -6.80 7.51 -9.79
C SER A 91 -6.93 7.23 -8.29
N LEU A 92 -7.75 6.24 -7.92
CA LEU A 92 -7.82 5.68 -6.57
C LEU A 92 -6.81 4.53 -6.36
N ALA A 93 -5.74 4.43 -7.17
CA ALA A 93 -4.67 3.47 -6.94
C ALA A 93 -3.59 3.99 -5.98
N CYS A 94 -2.79 3.06 -5.43
CA CYS A 94 -1.55 3.42 -4.76
C CYS A 94 -0.54 4.06 -5.71
N GLY A 95 0.56 4.60 -5.17
CA GLY A 95 1.58 5.31 -5.94
C GLY A 95 2.22 4.48 -7.06
N ALA A 96 2.28 3.14 -6.93
CA ALA A 96 2.75 2.27 -8.01
C ALA A 96 1.76 2.24 -9.19
N GLY A 97 0.45 2.22 -8.90
CA GLY A 97 -0.59 2.27 -9.94
C GLY A 97 -0.63 3.62 -10.64
N VAL A 98 -0.59 4.71 -9.88
CA VAL A 98 -0.58 6.09 -10.43
C VAL A 98 0.61 6.28 -11.39
N GLN A 99 1.81 5.87 -11.00
CA GLN A 99 2.99 5.98 -11.86
C GLN A 99 2.91 5.08 -13.11
N THR A 100 2.37 3.87 -12.97
CA THR A 100 2.18 2.96 -14.10
C THR A 100 1.19 3.55 -15.10
N MET A 101 0.03 4.01 -14.63
CA MET A 101 -0.97 4.71 -15.42
C MET A 101 -0.37 5.91 -16.16
N ALA A 102 0.38 6.77 -15.45
CA ALA A 102 1.03 7.94 -16.05
C ALA A 102 2.05 7.55 -17.13
N SER A 103 2.74 6.40 -16.98
CA SER A 103 3.66 5.89 -18.00
C SER A 103 2.95 5.29 -19.21
N VAL A 104 1.77 4.69 -19.03
CA VAL A 104 0.99 4.07 -20.13
C VAL A 104 0.25 5.13 -20.93
N PHE A 105 -0.27 6.17 -20.26
CA PHE A 105 -1.03 7.26 -20.88
C PHE A 105 -0.25 8.57 -20.86
N GLU A 106 0.84 8.64 -21.66
CA GLU A 106 1.84 9.72 -21.59
C GLU A 106 1.29 11.15 -21.72
N SER A 107 0.22 11.34 -22.50
CA SER A 107 -0.39 12.65 -22.74
C SER A 107 -1.54 12.98 -21.79
N LEU A 108 -1.94 12.06 -20.92
CA LEU A 108 -3.10 12.23 -20.04
C LEU A 108 -2.64 12.37 -18.58
N PRO A 109 -2.90 13.51 -17.92
CA PRO A 109 -2.60 13.69 -16.51
C PRO A 109 -3.27 12.62 -15.64
N VAL A 110 -2.47 11.96 -14.78
CA VAL A 110 -2.97 10.99 -13.79
C VAL A 110 -2.73 11.54 -12.40
N ILE A 111 -3.82 11.83 -11.69
CA ILE A 111 -3.84 12.54 -10.43
C ILE A 111 -4.19 11.54 -9.32
N PRO A 112 -3.38 11.41 -8.26
CA PRO A 112 -3.68 10.48 -7.17
C PRO A 112 -4.78 11.04 -6.26
N ALA A 113 -5.85 10.27 -6.05
CA ALA A 113 -6.89 10.56 -5.06
C ALA A 113 -6.53 10.08 -3.64
N ILE A 114 -5.53 9.21 -3.51
CA ILE A 114 -5.18 8.56 -2.24
C ILE A 114 -3.69 8.74 -1.91
N ASN A 115 -3.40 8.73 -0.62
CA ASN A 115 -2.04 8.58 -0.10
C ASN A 115 -1.75 7.10 0.14
N THR A 116 -0.63 6.60 -0.41
CA THR A 116 -0.11 5.27 -0.04
C THR A 116 0.54 5.34 1.33
N THR A 117 0.15 4.46 2.26
CA THR A 117 0.61 4.52 3.64
C THR A 117 1.65 3.44 3.94
N PHE A 118 1.26 2.17 3.94
CA PHE A 118 2.16 1.05 4.30
C PHE A 118 1.74 -0.28 3.68
N MET A 119 2.62 -1.28 3.75
CA MET A 119 2.28 -2.66 3.38
C MET A 119 1.73 -3.41 4.60
N GLY A 120 0.45 -3.69 4.56
CA GLY A 120 -0.28 -4.23 5.70
C GLY A 120 -1.21 -5.39 5.38
N SER A 121 -1.96 -5.76 6.40
CA SER A 121 -3.09 -6.68 6.34
C SER A 121 -4.22 -6.16 7.22
N ASN A 122 -5.46 -6.54 6.89
CA ASN A 122 -6.59 -6.39 7.78
C ASN A 122 -6.41 -7.31 9.00
N VAL A 123 -6.60 -6.77 10.20
CA VAL A 123 -6.56 -7.53 11.46
C VAL A 123 -7.93 -7.60 12.11
N GLU A 124 -8.74 -6.55 11.93
CA GLU A 124 -10.14 -6.46 12.35
C GLU A 124 -10.89 -5.62 11.31
N PRO A 125 -12.23 -5.71 11.21
CA PRO A 125 -13.01 -4.85 10.32
C PRO A 125 -12.68 -3.36 10.54
N GLY A 126 -12.21 -2.68 9.50
CA GLY A 126 -11.80 -1.27 9.57
C GLY A 126 -10.43 -1.01 10.21
N VAL A 127 -9.69 -2.06 10.61
CA VAL A 127 -8.35 -1.95 11.21
C VAL A 127 -7.33 -2.66 10.32
N TRP A 128 -6.39 -1.88 9.79
CA TRP A 128 -5.25 -2.37 9.03
C TRP A 128 -3.97 -2.09 9.78
N GLN A 129 -3.09 -3.09 9.80
CA GLN A 129 -1.82 -3.00 10.53
C GLN A 129 -0.66 -3.29 9.60
N GLU A 130 0.45 -2.60 9.81
CA GLU A 130 1.67 -2.85 9.07
C GLU A 130 2.19 -4.27 9.33
N MET A 131 2.53 -4.97 8.24
CA MET A 131 3.02 -6.34 8.27
C MET A 131 4.39 -6.49 7.62
N CYS A 132 4.80 -5.55 6.74
CA CYS A 132 6.04 -5.64 6.00
C CYS A 132 6.62 -4.27 5.69
N GLN A 133 7.95 -4.15 5.77
CA GLN A 133 8.72 -2.98 5.30
C GLN A 133 9.27 -3.17 3.88
N GLY A 134 9.21 -4.38 3.33
CA GLY A 134 9.75 -4.71 2.02
C GLY A 134 11.28 -4.54 1.94
N CYS A 135 12.00 -4.89 3.02
CA CYS A 135 13.45 -4.69 3.10
C CYS A 135 14.30 -5.58 2.17
N GLY A 136 13.71 -6.57 1.50
CA GLY A 136 14.38 -7.41 0.50
C GLY A 136 15.24 -8.56 1.04
N ASP A 137 15.30 -8.72 2.36
CA ASP A 137 15.97 -9.83 3.03
C ASP A 137 15.01 -10.37 4.11
N CYS A 138 14.39 -11.53 3.90
CA CYS A 138 13.23 -11.92 4.70
C CYS A 138 13.63 -12.75 5.93
N MET A 139 13.05 -12.43 7.10
CA MET A 139 13.35 -13.14 8.37
C MET A 139 12.18 -14.00 8.89
N LEU A 140 11.03 -13.92 8.24
CA LEU A 140 9.78 -14.50 8.73
C LEU A 140 9.88 -16.01 8.96
N GLY A 141 10.68 -16.70 8.16
CA GLY A 141 10.94 -18.14 8.29
C GLY A 141 11.60 -18.54 9.62
N HIS A 142 12.21 -17.59 10.34
CA HIS A 142 12.88 -17.85 11.60
C HIS A 142 12.28 -17.09 12.79
N THR A 143 11.17 -16.38 12.57
CA THR A 143 10.45 -15.61 13.58
C THR A 143 8.98 -16.01 13.66
N GLY A 144 8.66 -17.24 13.21
CA GLY A 144 7.30 -17.78 13.25
C GLY A 144 6.30 -16.99 12.40
N GLY A 145 6.75 -16.29 11.36
CA GLY A 145 5.90 -15.46 10.52
C GLY A 145 5.62 -14.06 11.06
N ILE A 146 6.26 -13.64 12.15
CA ILE A 146 6.09 -12.29 12.72
C ILE A 146 7.32 -11.44 12.38
N CYS A 147 7.12 -10.31 11.70
CA CYS A 147 8.20 -9.44 11.28
C CYS A 147 8.76 -8.63 12.47
N PRO A 148 10.01 -8.83 12.91
CA PRO A 148 10.57 -8.06 14.03
C PRO A 148 10.88 -6.60 13.66
N ILE A 149 10.85 -6.26 12.36
CA ILE A 149 11.15 -4.91 11.85
C ILE A 149 9.89 -4.05 11.85
N SER A 150 8.82 -4.50 11.18
CA SER A 150 7.57 -3.73 11.08
C SER A 150 6.68 -3.85 12.32
N ARG A 151 6.82 -4.92 13.12
CA ARG A 151 5.96 -5.18 14.29
C ARG A 151 6.55 -4.70 15.60
N CYS A 152 7.87 -4.46 15.65
CA CYS A 152 8.53 -3.95 16.85
C CYS A 152 8.61 -2.43 16.78
N ALA A 153 8.13 -1.73 17.81
CA ALA A 153 8.23 -0.27 17.92
C ALA A 153 9.68 0.26 17.88
N LYS A 154 10.66 -0.61 18.18
CA LYS A 154 12.10 -0.30 18.16
C LYS A 154 12.82 -0.96 16.98
N THR A 155 12.11 -1.67 16.10
CA THR A 155 12.67 -2.32 14.91
C THR A 155 13.81 -3.30 15.27
N LEU A 156 13.74 -3.95 16.44
CA LEU A 156 14.82 -4.79 16.95
C LEU A 156 14.87 -6.15 16.28
N PHE A 157 16.01 -6.46 15.68
CA PHE A 157 16.22 -7.62 14.84
C PHE A 157 16.74 -8.87 15.59
N ASN A 158 17.52 -8.70 16.67
CA ASN A 158 18.26 -9.78 17.33
C ASN A 158 17.72 -10.19 18.71
N GLY A 159 16.46 -9.88 19.00
CA GLY A 159 15.81 -10.29 20.24
C GLY A 159 15.06 -9.15 20.93
N PRO A 160 14.40 -9.48 22.06
CA PRO A 160 13.66 -8.50 22.84
C PRO A 160 14.58 -7.43 23.46
N CYS A 161 14.04 -6.22 23.65
CA CYS A 161 14.74 -5.14 24.37
C CYS A 161 14.80 -5.32 25.89
N GLY A 162 14.10 -6.31 26.45
CA GLY A 162 13.97 -6.51 27.90
C GLY A 162 12.87 -5.70 28.58
N GLY A 163 12.32 -4.64 27.97
CA GLY A 163 11.25 -3.84 28.60
C GLY A 163 9.83 -4.35 28.38
N SER A 164 9.63 -5.45 27.63
CA SER A 164 8.29 -6.03 27.47
C SER A 164 7.76 -6.58 28.79
N SER A 165 6.51 -6.28 29.12
CA SER A 165 5.84 -6.76 30.34
C SER A 165 4.56 -7.50 29.99
N ASN A 166 4.40 -8.72 30.50
CA ASN A 166 3.23 -9.59 30.27
C ASN A 166 2.81 -9.72 28.78
N GLY A 167 3.78 -9.70 27.86
CA GLY A 167 3.52 -9.79 26.41
C GLY A 167 3.25 -8.46 25.71
N SER A 168 3.15 -7.36 26.44
CA SER A 168 2.98 -6.00 25.89
C SER A 168 4.32 -5.27 25.70
N CYS A 169 4.34 -4.33 24.77
CA CYS A 169 5.47 -3.43 24.51
C CYS A 169 5.62 -2.39 25.64
N GLU A 170 6.85 -1.96 25.94
CA GLU A 170 7.08 -0.88 26.93
C GLU A 170 6.58 0.49 26.45
N VAL A 171 6.55 0.70 25.13
CA VAL A 171 6.17 2.00 24.53
C VAL A 171 4.67 2.26 24.72
N ASN A 172 3.87 1.19 24.72
CA ASN A 172 2.43 1.26 24.95
C ASN A 172 1.92 -0.11 25.41
N LYS A 173 1.17 -0.15 26.53
CA LYS A 173 0.59 -1.36 27.12
C LYS A 173 -0.40 -2.07 26.18
N ASP A 174 -1.05 -1.32 25.29
CA ASP A 174 -2.01 -1.86 24.32
C ASP A 174 -1.32 -2.39 23.05
N THR A 175 -0.01 -2.17 22.90
CA THR A 175 0.76 -2.68 21.76
C THR A 175 1.37 -4.04 22.09
N PRO A 176 1.01 -5.12 21.38
CA PRO A 176 1.64 -6.42 21.57
C PRO A 176 3.14 -6.37 21.28
N CYS A 177 3.96 -6.95 22.16
CA CYS A 177 5.39 -7.06 21.93
C CYS A 177 5.67 -8.09 20.81
N ALA A 178 6.25 -7.64 19.70
CA ALA A 178 6.62 -8.52 18.58
C ALA A 178 7.45 -9.73 19.03
N TRP A 179 8.43 -9.54 19.93
CA TRP A 179 9.28 -10.63 20.40
C TRP A 179 8.57 -11.62 21.33
N ALA A 180 7.61 -11.15 22.12
CA ALA A 180 6.74 -12.05 22.88
C ALA A 180 5.87 -12.89 21.93
N MET A 181 5.28 -12.26 20.91
CA MET A 181 4.51 -12.97 19.88
C MET A 181 5.37 -14.01 19.14
N ILE A 182 6.61 -13.64 18.76
CA ILE A 182 7.57 -14.54 18.11
C ILE A 182 7.83 -15.76 18.99
N TYR A 183 8.16 -15.55 20.27
CA TYR A 183 8.40 -16.63 21.22
C TYR A 183 7.21 -17.58 21.34
N TYR A 184 5.99 -17.04 21.57
CA TYR A 184 4.80 -17.87 21.71
C TYR A 184 4.49 -18.67 20.43
N LYS A 185 4.67 -18.05 19.27
CA LYS A 185 4.44 -18.71 17.98
C LYS A 185 5.44 -19.82 17.70
N LEU A 186 6.73 -19.59 17.99
CA LEU A 186 7.78 -20.60 17.86
C LEU A 186 7.63 -21.72 18.88
N LYS A 187 7.21 -21.41 20.12
CA LYS A 187 6.90 -22.42 21.14
C LYS A 187 5.74 -23.31 20.70
N ALA A 188 4.67 -22.73 20.17
CA ALA A 188 3.50 -23.47 19.70
C ALA A 188 3.79 -24.37 18.49
N THR A 189 4.88 -24.13 17.78
CA THR A 189 5.29 -24.90 16.58
C THR A 189 6.52 -25.77 16.81
N ASP A 190 7.01 -25.86 18.05
CA ASP A 190 8.24 -26.58 18.44
C ASP A 190 9.51 -26.10 17.66
N GLN A 191 9.60 -24.79 17.45
CA GLN A 191 10.66 -24.14 16.66
C GLN A 191 11.52 -23.16 17.47
N LEU A 192 11.58 -23.30 18.80
CA LEU A 192 12.36 -22.41 19.68
C LEU A 192 13.86 -22.41 19.37
N HIS A 193 14.38 -23.46 18.73
CA HIS A 193 15.77 -23.54 18.29
C HIS A 193 16.18 -22.37 17.37
N TYR A 194 15.25 -21.71 16.66
CA TYR A 194 15.55 -20.52 15.87
C TYR A 194 15.96 -19.30 16.70
N LEU A 195 15.56 -19.23 17.97
CA LEU A 195 15.95 -18.16 18.90
C LEU A 195 17.36 -18.37 19.47
N MET A 196 17.85 -19.61 19.46
CA MET A 196 19.19 -19.96 19.95
C MET A 196 20.28 -19.76 18.90
N LYS A 197 19.90 -19.57 17.62
CA LYS A 197 20.85 -19.36 16.53
C LYS A 197 21.34 -17.92 16.51
N VAL A 198 22.65 -17.73 16.63
CA VAL A 198 23.32 -16.47 16.28
C VAL A 198 23.11 -16.22 14.79
N ARG A 199 22.76 -14.98 14.43
CA ARG A 199 22.51 -14.60 13.04
C ARG A 199 23.47 -13.52 12.61
N GLU A 200 23.86 -13.61 11.36
CA GLU A 200 24.63 -12.56 10.72
C GLU A 200 23.86 -11.23 10.71
N PRO A 201 24.58 -10.09 10.67
CA PRO A 201 23.97 -8.80 10.45
C PRO A 201 23.08 -8.83 9.20
N LYS A 202 21.90 -8.27 9.36
CA LYS A 202 20.92 -8.15 8.29
C LYS A 202 21.51 -7.40 7.07
N ASN A 203 21.26 -7.91 5.86
CA ASN A 203 21.63 -7.17 4.64
C ASN A 203 20.60 -6.08 4.34
N TRP A 204 21.00 -4.82 4.49
CA TRP A 204 20.15 -3.64 4.21
C TRP A 204 20.35 -3.06 2.80
N GLN A 205 21.33 -3.50 2.02
CA GLN A 205 21.49 -3.06 0.64
C GLN A 205 20.20 -3.18 -0.21
N PRO A 206 19.42 -4.28 -0.14
CA PRO A 206 18.17 -4.39 -0.91
C PRO A 206 17.00 -3.58 -0.33
N ALA A 207 17.17 -2.92 0.83
CA ALA A 207 16.14 -2.09 1.44
C ALA A 207 16.02 -0.69 0.80
N GLY A 208 16.82 -0.38 -0.23
CA GLY A 208 16.74 0.86 -1.01
C GLY A 208 17.90 1.83 -0.78
N SER A 209 18.87 1.50 0.08
CA SER A 209 20.05 2.35 0.32
C SER A 209 20.94 2.54 -0.92
N ALA A 210 20.81 1.68 -1.93
CA ALA A 210 21.53 1.77 -3.21
C ALA A 210 20.74 2.49 -4.33
N GLY A 211 19.60 3.11 -4.01
CA GLY A 211 18.73 3.78 -4.98
C GLY A 211 17.50 2.95 -5.38
N PRO A 212 16.78 3.35 -6.45
CA PRO A 212 15.58 2.67 -6.91
C PRO A 212 15.84 1.19 -7.22
N ARG A 213 14.97 0.34 -6.69
CA ARG A 213 15.15 -1.12 -6.74
C ARG A 213 14.63 -1.67 -8.07
N LYS A 214 15.34 -2.64 -8.63
CA LYS A 214 14.95 -3.35 -9.85
C LYS A 214 15.21 -4.85 -9.69
N LEU A 215 14.20 -5.66 -10.02
CA LEU A 215 14.34 -7.12 -10.14
C LEU A 215 14.23 -7.48 -11.62
N VAL A 216 15.24 -8.17 -12.17
CA VAL A 216 15.23 -8.67 -13.54
C VAL A 216 15.33 -10.19 -13.49
N ARG A 217 14.34 -10.88 -14.06
CA ARG A 217 14.41 -12.33 -14.27
C ARG A 217 14.72 -12.59 -15.75
N PRO A 218 15.77 -13.37 -16.09
CA PRO A 218 16.03 -13.75 -17.47
C PRO A 218 14.89 -14.63 -17.97
N PHE A 219 14.40 -14.36 -19.19
CA PHE A 219 13.18 -14.95 -19.77
C PHE A 219 13.19 -16.49 -19.89
N ASN A 220 14.37 -17.14 -19.80
CA ASN A 220 14.56 -18.56 -20.14
C ASN A 220 15.50 -19.34 -19.19
N LYS A 221 15.61 -18.98 -17.91
CA LYS A 221 16.27 -19.87 -16.94
C LYS A 221 15.24 -20.54 -16.03
N PRO A 222 15.21 -21.88 -15.95
CA PRO A 222 14.46 -22.54 -14.88
C PRO A 222 15.00 -22.07 -13.53
N LEU A 223 14.11 -22.08 -12.53
CA LEU A 223 14.41 -21.69 -11.14
C LEU A 223 15.63 -22.44 -10.59
#